data_AF-A0A139BQ19-F1
#
_entry.id   AF-A0A139BQ19-F1
#
_cell.length_a   1.000
_cell.length_b   1.000
_cell.length_c   1.000
_cell.angle_alpha   90.00
_cell.angle_beta   90.00
_cell.angle_gamma   90.00
#
_symmetry.space_group_name_H-M   'P 1'
#
loop_
_entity.id
_entity.type
_entity.pdbx_description
1 polymer ?
#
loop_
_entity_poly.entity_id
_entity_poly.type
_entity_poly.pdbx_seq_one_letter_code
_entity_poly.pdbx_strand_id
1 'polypeptide(L)' 'MANVSGIALGMIETRGLVPAIEAADAMTKAAEVRLVGRQFVGGGYVTVLVRGETGAVNAA' A
#
# COMPACT_ATOMS: atom_id res chain seq x y z
N MET A 1 -3.19 17.54 6.84
CA MET A 1 -2.96 16.12 6.49
C MET A 1 -1.72 15.67 7.24
N ALA A 2 -1.82 14.66 8.11
CA ALA A 2 -0.69 14.23 8.92
C ALA A 2 0.47 13.79 8.00
N ASN A 3 1.65 14.34 8.22
CA ASN A 3 2.87 13.79 7.65
C ASN A 3 3.20 12.53 8.45
N VAL A 4 2.71 11.38 8.00
CA VAL A 4 3.12 10.08 8.54
C VAL A 4 4.64 10.00 8.37
N SER A 5 5.37 10.00 9.49
CA SER A 5 6.83 10.15 9.58
C SER A 5 7.63 8.87 9.32
N GLY A 6 6.95 7.72 9.30
CA GLY A 6 7.62 6.43 9.20
C GLY A 6 8.13 6.12 7.80
N ILE A 7 9.37 5.64 7.74
CA ILE A 7 10.08 5.37 6.48
C ILE A 7 9.90 3.95 5.96
N ALA A 8 9.25 3.05 6.69
CA ALA A 8 9.03 1.68 6.23
C ALA A 8 8.14 1.68 4.96
N LEU A 9 8.32 0.66 4.12
CA LEU A 9 7.62 0.52 2.83
C LEU A 9 6.91 -0.84 2.80
N GLY A 10 5.60 -0.81 2.63
CA GLY A 10 4.77 -1.98 2.32
C GLY A 10 4.42 -2.01 0.84
N MET A 11 4.40 -3.20 0.24
CA MET A 11 4.06 -3.40 -1.17
C MET A 11 3.21 -4.64 -1.35
N ILE A 12 2.13 -4.52 -2.13
CA ILE A 12 1.34 -5.66 -2.62
C ILE A 12 1.24 -5.57 -4.13
N GLU A 13 1.56 -6.67 -4.83
CA GLU A 13 1.38 -6.81 -6.27
C GLU A 13 0.25 -7.79 -6.57
N THR A 14 -0.63 -7.40 -7.49
CA THR A 14 -1.79 -8.19 -7.89
C THR A 14 -1.88 -8.33 -9.40
N ARG A 15 -2.64 -9.32 -9.86
CA ARG A 15 -3.09 -9.41 -11.26
C ARG A 15 -4.42 -8.67 -11.40
N GLY A 16 -4.38 -7.53 -12.08
CA GLY A 16 -5.52 -6.65 -12.29
C GLY A 16 -5.66 -5.55 -11.24
N LEU A 17 -6.38 -4.48 -11.61
CA LEU A 17 -6.56 -3.28 -10.79
C LEU A 17 -7.54 -3.46 -9.63
N VAL A 18 -8.60 -4.26 -9.81
CA VAL A 18 -9.63 -4.49 -8.77
C VAL A 18 -9.02 -5.08 -7.49
N PRO A 19 -8.24 -6.18 -7.51
CA PRO A 19 -7.60 -6.68 -6.29
C PRO A 19 -6.54 -5.72 -5.73
N ALA A 20 -5.91 -4.88 -6.56
CA ALA A 20 -4.97 -3.86 -6.08
C ALA A 20 -5.68 -2.78 -5.25
N ILE A 21 -6.88 -2.37 -5.66
CA ILE A 21 -7.70 -1.40 -4.92
C ILE A 21 -8.14 -1.99 -3.59
N GLU A 22 -8.59 -3.25 -3.58
CA GLU A 22 -8.97 -3.94 -2.34
C GLU A 22 -7.77 -4.07 -1.39
N ALA A 23 -6.58 -4.42 -1.90
CA ALA A 23 -5.37 -4.46 -1.11
C ALA A 23 -5.03 -3.08 -0.50
N ALA A 24 -5.17 -2.00 -1.27
CA ALA A 24 -4.95 -0.65 -0.75
C ALA A 24 -5.96 -0.24 0.33
N ASP A 25 -7.23 -0.60 0.16
CA ASP A 25 -8.28 -0.35 1.16
C ASP A 25 -8.01 -1.12 2.45
N ALA A 26 -7.69 -2.40 2.36
CA ALA A 26 -7.35 -3.24 3.51
C ALA A 26 -6.11 -2.71 4.26
N MET A 27 -5.00 -2.41 3.55
CA MET A 27 -3.77 -1.87 4.16
C MET A 27 -4.05 -0.58 4.94
N THR A 28 -4.79 0.37 4.35
CA THR A 28 -5.04 1.68 4.98
C THR A 28 -6.06 1.64 6.11
N LYS A 29 -6.91 0.60 6.18
CA LYS A 29 -7.83 0.38 7.31
C LYS A 29 -7.22 -0.43 8.44
N ALA A 30 -6.24 -1.29 8.15
CA ALA A 30 -5.60 -2.14 9.14
C ALA A 30 -4.64 -1.38 10.07
N ALA A 31 -3.95 -0.35 9.55
CA ALA A 31 -2.98 0.40 10.33
C ALA A 31 -2.80 1.85 9.84
N GLU A 32 -2.09 2.66 10.64
CA GLU A 32 -1.72 4.03 10.28
C GLU A 32 -0.62 4.04 9.21
N VAL A 33 -1.01 3.83 7.96
CA VAL A 33 -0.15 3.89 6.79
C VAL A 33 -0.71 4.85 5.75
N ARG A 34 0.18 5.45 4.97
CA ARG A 34 -0.17 6.32 3.86
C ARG A 34 0.03 5.58 2.55
N LEU A 35 -0.99 5.48 1.72
CA LEU A 35 -0.84 5.09 0.32
C LEU A 35 0.00 6.16 -0.41
N VAL A 36 1.18 5.78 -0.88
CA VAL A 36 2.11 6.69 -1.57
C VAL A 36 2.17 6.46 -3.06
N GLY A 37 1.65 5.34 -3.55
CA GLY A 37 1.63 5.08 -4.97
C GLY A 37 0.84 3.84 -5.36
N ARG A 38 0.49 3.83 -6.65
CA ARG A 38 -0.02 2.66 -7.36
C ARG A 38 0.64 2.67 -8.74
N GLN A 39 1.26 1.57 -9.12
CA GLN A 39 1.96 1.42 -10.39
C GLN A 39 1.32 0.38 -11.28
N PHE A 40 1.16 0.71 -12.56
CA PHE A 40 0.85 -0.25 -13.61
C PHE A 40 2.19 -0.77 -14.14
N VAL A 41 2.53 -2.01 -13.82
CA VAL A 41 3.84 -2.59 -14.17
C VAL A 41 3.84 -3.11 -15.62
N GLY A 42 2.68 -3.53 -16.12
CA GLY A 42 2.52 -4.20 -17.41
C GLY A 42 2.15 -5.67 -17.24
N GLY A 43 1.72 -6.33 -18.33
CA GLY A 43 1.30 -7.74 -18.28
C GLY A 43 0.08 -8.01 -17.37
N GLY A 44 -0.69 -6.97 -17.03
CA GLY A 44 -1.80 -7.05 -16.09
C GLY A 44 -1.41 -6.90 -14.61
N TYR A 45 -0.13 -6.70 -14.28
CA TYR A 45 0.31 -6.49 -12.90
C TYR A 45 0.13 -5.05 -12.43
N VAL A 46 -0.34 -4.93 -11.19
CA VAL A 46 -0.53 -3.65 -10.50
C VAL A 46 0.07 -3.76 -9.10
N THR A 47 0.92 -2.82 -8.74
CA THR A 47 1.54 -2.75 -7.40
C THR A 47 0.99 -1.55 -6.65
N VAL A 48 0.64 -1.72 -5.38
CA VAL A 48 0.30 -0.63 -4.44
C VAL A 48 1.38 -0.50 -3.39
N LEU A 49 1.68 0.75 -2.98
CA LEU A 49 2.80 1.07 -2.10
C LEU A 49 2.32 1.94 -0.93
N VAL A 50 2.65 1.56 0.30
CA VAL A 50 2.31 2.30 1.51
C VAL A 50 3.55 2.65 2.34
N ARG A 51 3.52 3.79 3.06
CA ARG A 51 4.57 4.20 4.01
C ARG A 51 4.00 4.38 5.40
N GLY A 52 4.79 4.07 6.42
CA GLY A 52 4.39 4.18 7.83
C GLY A 52 5.52 3.76 8.77
N GLU A 53 5.22 3.75 10.07
CA GLU A 53 6.10 3.14 11.07
C GLU A 53 6.19 1.62 10.84
N THR A 54 7.32 1.00 11.19
CA THR A 54 7.57 -0.43 10.89
C THR A 54 6.45 -1.35 11.39
N GLY A 55 5.93 -1.11 12.60
CA GLY A 55 4.82 -1.90 13.15
C GLY A 55 3.51 -1.71 12.38
N ALA A 56 3.22 -0.49 11.94
CA ALA A 56 2.03 -0.19 11.14
C ALA A 56 2.11 -0.85 9.76
N VAL A 57 3.28 -0.78 9.11
CA VAL A 57 3.52 -1.42 7.80
C VAL A 57 3.49 -2.95 7.88
N ASN A 58 3.87 -3.55 9.01
CA ASN A 58 3.75 -5.00 9.20
C ASN A 58 2.30 -5.47 9.43
N ALA A 59 1.43 -4.61 9.93
CA ALA A 59 0.03 -4.91 10.19
C ALA A 59 -0.89 -4.58 9.00
N ALA A 60 -0.48 -3.62 8.18
CA ALA A 60 -1.12 -3.25 6.91
C ALA A 60 -0.95 -4.35 5.86
#